data_AF-A0A2H5Z6G8-F1
#
_entry.id   AF-A0A2H5Z6G8-F1
#
_cell.length_a   1.000
_cell.length_b   1.000
_cell.length_c   1.000
_cell.angle_alpha   90.00
_cell.angle_beta   90.00
_cell.angle_gamma   90.00
#
_symmetry.space_group_name_H-M   'P 1'
#
loop_
_entity.id
_entity.type
_entity.pdbx_description
1 polymer ?
#
loop_
_entity_poly.entity_id
_entity_poly.type
_entity_poly.pdbx_seq_one_letter_code
_entity_poly.pdbx_strand_id
1 'polypeptide(L)'
;MSDYREAVAIVLNAVRSAGLPLTGWCLERDRVHFLLAGGKDVAIPLERLLGGSPSTVVAELLNAIGWRTTPVTVRPMEEIVELAPQQLARLRFLHWLVSTGRLLGDTERPQAEYATAS
;
A
#
# COMPACT_ATOMS: atom_id res chain seq x y z
N MET A 1 25.61 -0.52 -1.11
CA MET A 1 24.30 -1.20 -0.91
C MET A 1 23.55 -0.70 0.35
N SER A 2 24.11 0.19 1.16
CA SER A 2 23.45 0.78 2.36
C SER A 2 22.49 1.94 2.03
N ASP A 3 22.83 2.73 1.01
CA ASP A 3 22.27 4.07 0.85
C ASP A 3 20.77 4.05 0.48
N TYR A 4 20.34 3.03 -0.25
CA TYR A 4 18.93 2.90 -0.61
C TYR A 4 18.06 2.40 0.55
N ARG A 5 18.57 1.55 1.44
CA ARG A 5 17.80 1.06 2.60
C ARG A 5 17.54 2.20 3.59
N GLU A 6 18.53 3.07 3.78
CA GLU A 6 18.37 4.29 4.56
C GLU A 6 17.36 5.24 3.94
N ALA A 7 17.48 5.52 2.63
CA ALA A 7 16.52 6.36 1.91
C ALA A 7 15.08 5.82 2.01
N VAL A 8 14.90 4.50 1.86
CA VAL A 8 13.61 3.83 2.06
C VAL A 8 13.13 4.01 3.50
N ALA A 9 13.96 3.77 4.51
CA ALA A 9 13.57 3.93 5.92
C ALA A 9 13.13 5.37 6.26
N ILE A 10 13.80 6.39 5.71
CA ILE A 10 13.41 7.80 5.86
C ILE A 10 12.02 8.03 5.24
N VAL A 11 11.79 7.53 4.03
CA VAL A 11 10.51 7.68 3.34
C VAL A 11 9.39 6.93 4.06
N LEU A 12 9.63 5.70 4.51
CA LEU A 12 8.66 4.92 5.28
C LEU A 12 8.25 5.66 6.56
N ASN A 13 9.20 6.27 7.26
CA ASN A 13 8.91 7.10 8.43
C ASN A 13 8.08 8.34 8.06
N ALA A 14 8.41 9.04 6.97
CA ALA A 14 7.64 10.19 6.52
C ALA A 14 6.20 9.83 6.14
N VAL A 15 6.01 8.71 5.43
CA VAL A 15 4.70 8.16 5.06
C VAL A 15 3.88 7.82 6.29
N ARG A 16 4.50 7.17 7.28
CA ARG A 16 3.88 6.85 8.57
C ARG A 16 3.48 8.11 9.33
N SER A 17 4.37 9.10 9.44
CA SER A 17 4.08 10.39 10.07
C SER A 17 2.96 11.17 9.38
N ALA A 18 2.77 10.97 8.07
CA ALA A 18 1.66 11.55 7.33
C ALA A 18 0.32 10.80 7.51
N GLY A 19 0.28 9.71 8.29
CA GLY A 19 -0.94 8.94 8.54
C GLY A 19 -1.43 8.14 7.33
N LEU A 20 -0.54 7.86 6.37
CA LEU A 20 -0.87 7.03 5.21
C LEU A 20 -0.99 5.55 5.63
N PRO A 21 -1.99 4.82 5.12
CA PRO A 21 -2.24 3.44 5.53
C PRO A 21 -1.30 2.45 4.81
N LEU A 22 0.00 2.60 5.02
CA LEU A 22 1.02 1.73 4.42
C LEU A 22 1.02 0.36 5.09
N THR A 23 0.99 -0.70 4.29
CA THR A 23 0.99 -2.10 4.75
C THR A 23 2.25 -2.86 4.39
N GLY A 24 2.95 -2.42 3.34
CA GLY A 24 4.23 -3.01 2.98
C GLY A 24 4.93 -2.27 1.85
N TRP A 25 6.15 -2.70 1.56
CA TRP A 25 6.94 -2.16 0.45
C TRP A 25 7.78 -3.25 -0.20
N CYS A 26 8.20 -3.04 -1.44
CA CYS A 26 9.07 -3.96 -2.18
C CYS A 26 10.00 -3.17 -3.10
N LEU A 27 11.26 -3.59 -3.19
CA LEU A 27 12.15 -3.14 -4.26
C LEU A 27 12.09 -4.14 -5.42
N GLU A 28 11.63 -3.69 -6.57
CA GLU A 28 11.60 -4.49 -7.80
C GLU A 28 12.29 -3.71 -8.92
N ARG A 29 13.43 -4.21 -9.39
CA ARG A 29 14.32 -3.50 -10.33
C ARG A 29 14.73 -2.15 -9.72
N ASP A 30 14.46 -1.05 -10.42
CA ASP A 30 14.77 0.32 -9.99
C ASP A 30 13.55 1.07 -9.47
N ARG A 31 12.57 0.34 -8.91
CA ARG A 31 11.35 0.92 -8.37
C ARG A 31 11.04 0.40 -6.98
N VAL A 32 10.69 1.33 -6.10
CA VAL A 32 10.12 1.03 -4.79
C VAL A 32 8.61 1.07 -4.91
N HIS A 33 8.01 -0.06 -4.61
CA HIS A 33 6.58 -0.26 -4.56
C HIS A 33 6.08 -0.06 -3.14
N PHE A 34 5.09 0.80 -2.98
CA PHE A 34 4.40 1.04 -1.71
C PHE A 34 2.99 0.45 -1.80
N LEU A 35 2.71 -0.52 -0.93
CA LEU A 35 1.39 -1.12 -0.81
C LEU A 35 0.61 -0.42 0.29
N LEU A 36 -0.52 0.16 -0.09
CA LEU A 36 -1.45 0.84 0.81
C LEU A 36 -2.65 -0.06 1.10
N ALA A 37 -3.33 0.19 2.22
CA ALA A 37 -4.58 -0.47 2.55
C ALA A 37 -5.60 -0.33 1.40
N GLY A 38 -6.42 -1.36 1.22
CA GLY A 38 -7.29 -1.49 0.04
C GLY A 38 -6.58 -2.09 -1.18
N GLY A 39 -5.32 -2.51 -1.06
CA GLY A 39 -4.59 -3.22 -2.12
C GLY A 39 -4.00 -2.30 -3.19
N LYS A 40 -3.96 -0.98 -2.93
CA LYS A 40 -3.41 -0.02 -3.87
C LYS A 40 -1.88 -0.08 -3.85
N ASP A 41 -1.29 -0.30 -5.01
CA ASP A 41 0.16 -0.30 -5.22
C ASP A 41 0.59 0.98 -5.95
N VAL A 42 1.58 1.67 -5.40
CA VAL A 42 2.20 2.86 -6.00
C VAL A 42 3.69 2.62 -6.19
N ALA A 43 4.15 2.74 -7.43
CA ALA A 43 5.53 2.51 -7.81
C ALA A 43 6.29 3.83 -8.00
N ILE A 44 7.36 4.03 -7.23
CA ILE A 44 8.20 5.23 -7.28
C ILE A 44 9.61 4.84 -7.76
N PRO A 45 10.22 5.56 -8.71
CA PRO A 45 11.61 5.31 -9.12
C PRO A 45 12.59 5.39 -7.93
N LEU A 46 13.54 4.47 -7.84
CA LEU A 46 14.52 4.43 -6.76
C LEU A 46 15.36 5.71 -6.69
N GLU A 47 15.73 6.25 -7.84
CA GLU A 47 16.46 7.52 -7.96
C GLU A 47 15.71 8.69 -7.28
N ARG A 48 14.37 8.68 -7.31
CA ARG A 48 13.54 9.70 -6.63
C ARG A 48 13.62 9.58 -5.11
N LEU A 49 13.84 8.39 -4.58
CA LEU A 49 14.05 8.21 -3.14
C LEU A 49 15.47 8.61 -2.74
N LEU A 50 16.46 8.35 -3.60
CA LEU A 50 17.87 8.65 -3.33
C LEU A 50 18.20 10.14 -3.45
N GLY A 51 17.59 10.85 -4.41
CA GLY A 51 17.86 12.27 -4.68
C GLY A 51 16.72 13.23 -4.33
N GLY A 52 15.55 12.73 -3.96
CA GLY A 52 14.35 13.53 -3.71
C GLY A 52 14.05 13.77 -2.23
N SER A 53 13.15 14.72 -1.96
CA SER A 53 12.64 14.94 -0.61
C SER A 53 11.57 13.89 -0.26
N PRO A 54 11.59 13.30 0.95
CA PRO A 54 10.55 12.38 1.41
C PRO A 54 9.13 12.94 1.30
N SER A 55 8.96 14.26 1.47
CA SER A 55 7.66 14.93 1.35
C SER A 55 7.07 14.84 -0.06
N THR A 56 7.91 14.75 -1.10
CA THR A 56 7.47 14.59 -2.49
C THR A 56 6.88 13.20 -2.69
N VAL A 57 7.52 12.17 -2.16
CA VAL A 57 6.99 10.79 -2.20
C VAL A 57 5.66 10.70 -1.45
N VAL A 58 5.58 11.32 -0.27
CA VAL A 58 4.33 11.41 0.50
C VAL A 58 3.21 12.08 -0.32
N ALA A 59 3.49 13.20 -0.99
CA ALA A 59 2.52 13.88 -1.84
C ALA A 59 2.07 13.02 -3.03
N GLU A 60 2.98 12.29 -3.69
CA GLU A 60 2.65 11.34 -4.76
C GLU A 60 1.71 10.23 -4.26
N LEU A 61 1.99 9.67 -3.07
CA LEU A 61 1.14 8.64 -2.45
C LEU A 61 -0.25 9.18 -2.10
N LEU A 62 -0.32 10.39 -1.55
CA LEU A 62 -1.59 11.04 -1.20
C LEU A 62 -2.43 11.38 -2.43
N ASN A 63 -1.79 11.83 -3.51
CA ASN A 63 -2.45 12.03 -4.79
C ASN A 63 -2.97 10.72 -5.37
N ALA A 64 -2.20 9.64 -5.25
CA ALA A 64 -2.64 8.33 -5.73
C ALA A 64 -3.93 7.90 -5.04
N ILE A 65 -4.05 8.01 -3.71
CA ILE A 65 -5.28 7.62 -2.98
C ILE A 65 -6.40 8.66 -3.05
N GLY A 66 -6.19 9.80 -3.71
CA GLY A 66 -7.19 10.84 -3.90
C GLY A 66 -7.57 11.53 -2.60
N TRP A 67 -6.61 12.25 -1.97
CA TRP A 67 -6.68 13.16 -0.80
C TRP A 67 -8.09 13.47 -0.24
N ARG A 68 -8.82 12.46 0.21
CA ARG A 68 -10.13 12.61 0.86
C ARG A 68 -10.31 11.63 2.01
N THR A 69 -9.30 10.82 2.29
CA THR A 69 -9.34 9.82 3.35
C THR A 69 -9.02 10.46 4.69
N THR A 70 -9.95 10.31 5.62
CA THR A 70 -9.81 10.52 7.07
C THR A 70 -8.44 9.98 7.55
N PRO A 71 -7.73 10.67 8.48
CA PRO A 71 -6.46 10.17 9.00
C PRO A 71 -6.63 8.72 9.49
N VAL A 72 -5.84 7.81 8.92
CA VAL A 72 -5.86 6.40 9.29
C VAL A 72 -4.94 6.22 10.49
N THR A 73 -5.32 5.33 11.42
CA THR A 73 -4.48 4.92 12.54
C THR A 73 -3.06 4.64 12.07
N VAL A 74 -2.10 5.41 12.57
CA VAL A 74 -0.67 5.28 12.24
C VAL A 74 -0.22 3.88 12.67
N ARG A 75 0.14 3.03 11.71
CA ARG A 75 0.68 1.70 12.01
C ARG A 75 2.10 1.81 12.58
N PRO A 76 2.47 0.97 13.56
CA PRO A 76 3.85 0.86 14.03
C PRO A 76 4.76 0.38 12.88
N MET A 77 6.04 0.75 12.91
CA MET A 77 6.99 0.46 11.83
C MET A 77 7.17 -1.05 11.62
N GLU A 78 7.06 -1.80 12.72
CA GLU A 78 7.16 -3.26 12.80
C GLU A 78 6.03 -3.97 12.04
N GLU A 79 4.91 -3.28 11.78
CA GLU A 79 3.80 -3.79 10.97
C GLU A 79 3.97 -3.52 9.46
N ILE A 80 4.94 -2.69 9.07
CA ILE A 80 5.20 -2.37 7.66
C ILE A 80 6.18 -3.40 7.11
N VAL A 81 5.67 -4.34 6.32
CA VAL A 81 6.45 -5.52 5.88
C VAL A 81 7.26 -5.22 4.61
N GLU A 82 8.54 -5.55 4.63
CA GLU A 82 9.35 -5.68 3.40
C GLU A 82 8.92 -6.96 2.67
N LEU A 83 8.35 -6.81 1.48
CA LEU A 83 7.83 -7.89 0.65
C LEU A 83 8.87 -8.32 -0.37
N ALA A 84 8.97 -9.62 -0.61
CA ALA A 84 9.63 -10.16 -1.79
C ALA A 84 8.80 -9.86 -3.05
N PRO A 85 9.43 -9.68 -4.23
CA PRO A 85 8.71 -9.39 -5.48
C PRO A 85 7.58 -10.39 -5.79
N GLN A 86 7.76 -11.68 -5.48
CA GLN A 86 6.74 -12.71 -5.68
C GLN A 86 5.53 -12.52 -4.76
N GLN A 87 5.74 -12.04 -3.53
CA GLN A 87 4.65 -11.73 -2.59
C GLN A 87 3.84 -10.54 -3.10
N LEU A 88 4.51 -9.49 -3.60
CA LEU A 88 3.83 -8.34 -4.21
C LEU A 88 3.04 -8.75 -5.47
N ALA A 89 3.64 -9.56 -6.35
CA ALA A 89 2.95 -10.08 -7.53
C ALA A 89 1.68 -10.86 -7.17
N ARG A 90 1.74 -11.70 -6.13
CA ARG A 90 0.56 -12.41 -5.60
C ARG A 90 -0.53 -11.44 -5.14
N LEU A 91 -0.18 -10.39 -4.40
CA LEU A 91 -1.14 -9.40 -3.91
C LEU A 91 -1.78 -8.61 -5.06
N ARG A 92 -0.99 -8.19 -6.06
CA ARG A 92 -1.50 -7.55 -7.29
C ARG A 92 -2.48 -8.45 -8.02
N PHE A 93 -2.16 -9.74 -8.15
CA PHE A 93 -3.04 -10.72 -8.80
C PHE A 93 -4.36 -10.89 -8.04
N LEU A 94 -4.32 -11.01 -6.71
CA LEU A 94 -5.53 -11.06 -5.88
C LEU A 94 -6.37 -9.79 -6.00
N HIS A 95 -5.75 -8.61 -5.93
CA HIS A 95 -6.43 -7.34 -6.13
C HIS A 95 -7.08 -7.25 -7.52
N TRP A 96 -6.40 -7.71 -8.57
CA TRP A 96 -6.97 -7.78 -9.92
C TRP A 96 -8.18 -8.70 -9.99
N LEU A 97 -8.12 -9.89 -9.37
CA LEU A 97 -9.25 -10.80 -9.32
C LEU A 97 -10.48 -10.16 -8.64
N VAL A 98 -10.28 -9.49 -7.50
CA VAL A 98 -11.35 -8.81 -6.75
C VAL A 98 -11.91 -7.62 -7.53
N SER A 99 -11.04 -6.70 -7.98
CA SER A 99 -11.46 -5.48 -8.69
C SER A 99 -12.16 -5.75 -10.03
N THR A 100 -11.96 -6.94 -10.60
CA THR A 100 -12.63 -7.36 -11.85
C THR A 100 -13.78 -8.34 -11.64
N GLY A 101 -14.17 -8.60 -10.39
CA GLY A 101 -15.29 -9.49 -10.05
C GLY A 101 -15.03 -10.98 -10.33
N ARG A 102 -13.77 -11.38 -10.55
CA ARG A 102 -13.36 -12.78 -10.76
C ARG A 102 -13.19 -13.55 -9.47
N LEU A 103 -13.05 -12.84 -8.36
CA LEU A 103 -13.10 -13.36 -7.01
C LEU A 103 -14.09 -12.50 -6.22
N LEU A 104 -15.03 -13.12 -5.52
CA LEU A 104 -15.89 -12.41 -4.59
C LEU A 104 -14.99 -11.79 -3.51
N GLY A 105 -15.00 -10.45 -3.43
CA GLY A 105 -14.37 -9.74 -2.33
C GLY A 105 -15.23 -9.92 -1.09
N ASP A 106 -15.14 -11.08 -0.44
CA ASP A 106 -15.82 -11.34 0.83
C ASP A 106 -15.21 -10.46 1.93
N THR A 107 -15.72 -9.24 2.08
CA THR A 107 -15.69 -8.49 3.35
C THR A 107 -17.09 -8.08 3.82
N GLU A 108 -18.12 -8.26 3.02
CA GLU A 108 -19.51 -8.16 3.49
C GLU A 108 -20.11 -9.56 3.49
N ARG A 109 -20.31 -10.11 4.70
CA ARG A 109 -21.18 -11.28 4.86
C ARG A 109 -22.48 -10.98 4.10
N PRO A 110 -23.01 -11.88 3.27
CA PRO A 110 -24.38 -11.73 2.82
C PRO A 110 -25.24 -11.64 4.08
N GLN A 111 -25.89 -10.49 4.28
CA GLN A 111 -26.95 -10.37 5.27
C GLN A 111 -27.92 -11.51 4.95
N ALA A 112 -28.08 -12.40 5.92
CA ALA A 112 -29.02 -13.49 5.79
C ALA A 112 -30.41 -12.88 5.52
N GLU A 113 -30.88 -12.96 4.28
CA GLU A 113 -32.31 -13.04 4.03
C GLU A 113 -32.75 -14.39 4.58
N TYR A 114 -32.90 -14.46 5.91
CA TYR A 114 -33.88 -15.34 6.50
C TYR A 114 -35.23 -14.81 6.02
N ALA A 115 -35.61 -15.28 4.84
CA ALA A 115 -36.95 -15.17 4.33
C ALA A 115 -37.89 -15.59 5.45
N THR A 116 -38.67 -14.63 5.93
CA THR A 116 -39.87 -14.83 6.71
C THR A 116 -40.78 -15.77 5.93
N ALA A 117 -40.71 -17.06 6.23
CA ALA A 117 -41.78 -17.98 5.90
C ALA A 117 -42.90 -17.74 6.92
N SER A 118 -43.97 -17.10 6.42
CA SER A 118 -45.26 -16.97 7.11
C SER A 118 -45.98 -18.32 7.19
#